data_AF-A8I691-F1
#
_entry.id   AF-A8I691-F1
#
_cell.length_a   1.000
_cell.length_b   1.000
_cell.length_c   1.000
_cell.angle_alpha   90.00
_cell.angle_beta   90.00
_cell.angle_gamma   90.00
#
_symmetry.space_group_name_H-M   'P 1'
#
loop_
_entity.id
_entity.type
_entity.pdbx_description
1 polymer ?
#
loop_
_entity_poly.entity_id
_entity_poly.type
_entity_poly.pdbx_seq_one_letter_code
_entity_poly.pdbx_strand_id
1 'polypeptide(L)'
;MFPSPARGRVKRKRSNDEFLLVDDPKDLLIITADTGKPLEAHIAVLSLFCRVVRNLPRASSGKTTWDLSKLVLEGQSSPVSSAVVRQWLDLVYSRVDAGRQPPTFPSLSEAARSLLLFTDVVGTRGVVMRALGDALAAQPRLTLPVATKGGGGGRAAGGALLPMNFELGLRGKLYYYTKDGLDSSDVPFSGSPHVLVALSSTALFKAAFPGAVAAALEGWLYLAGRLGLVALVRLLLDFYKAHLLPGLCSFAARHEEKTLSRRVLECMPHELLVEGFVTSCVADTQKGGVNIVSGSKLNLELTSPEVAAWFQEKPGCELADCEIDEAGEPGVFEFDGVFMNIRLTLGGTTPVEQQKAVERVMQTLRPRV
;
A
#
# COMPACT_ATOMS: atom_id res chain seq x y z
N MET A 1 19.71 -48.50 53.77
CA MET A 1 18.61 -47.61 53.36
C MET A 1 19.16 -46.20 53.33
N PHE A 2 19.44 -45.66 52.15
CA PHE A 2 19.95 -44.30 51.96
C PHE A 2 18.78 -43.37 51.64
N PRO A 3 18.60 -42.23 52.32
CA PRO A 3 17.69 -41.21 51.86
C PRO A 3 18.36 -40.32 50.80
N SER A 4 17.58 -40.05 49.76
CA SER A 4 17.90 -39.35 48.52
C SER A 4 18.19 -37.85 48.72
N PRO A 5 19.14 -37.22 47.99
CA PRO A 5 19.29 -35.79 48.01
C PRO A 5 18.29 -35.12 47.06
N ALA A 6 17.53 -34.16 47.58
CA ALA A 6 16.62 -33.31 46.84
C ALA A 6 17.37 -32.53 45.73
N ARG A 7 16.99 -32.75 44.48
CA ARG A 7 17.44 -31.93 43.34
C ARG A 7 16.81 -30.54 43.45
N GLY A 8 17.59 -29.58 43.94
CA GLY A 8 17.29 -28.15 43.83
C GLY A 8 17.13 -27.77 42.36
N ARG A 9 15.89 -27.45 41.98
CA ARG A 9 15.55 -26.95 40.65
C ARG A 9 16.06 -25.51 40.57
N VAL A 10 17.27 -25.31 40.06
CA VAL A 10 17.81 -23.97 39.78
C VAL A 10 16.90 -23.31 38.73
N LYS A 11 16.05 -22.39 39.19
CA LYS A 11 15.35 -21.46 38.30
C LYS A 11 16.42 -20.53 37.71
N ARG A 12 16.89 -20.84 36.50
CA ARG A 12 17.67 -19.89 35.69
C ARG A 12 16.80 -18.66 35.45
N LYS A 13 17.15 -17.57 36.12
CA LYS A 13 16.61 -16.23 35.88
C LYS A 13 17.15 -15.82 34.51
N ARG A 14 16.31 -15.85 33.46
CA ARG A 14 16.63 -15.28 32.15
C ARG A 14 16.94 -13.79 32.37
N SER A 15 18.20 -13.40 32.25
CA SER A 15 18.57 -12.00 32.06
C SER A 15 18.12 -11.58 30.65
N ASN A 16 17.66 -10.35 30.56
CA ASN A 16 17.11 -9.72 29.36
C ASN A 16 18.15 -9.64 28.21
N ASP A 17 17.63 -9.74 26.98
CA ASP A 17 18.16 -9.18 25.73
C ASP A 17 19.44 -9.73 25.09
N GLU A 18 19.95 -10.89 25.48
CA GLU A 18 21.03 -11.53 24.71
C GLU A 18 20.44 -12.38 23.56
N PHE A 19 20.77 -12.02 22.31
CA PHE A 19 20.33 -12.78 21.13
C PHE A 19 20.77 -14.23 21.26
N LEU A 20 19.81 -15.15 21.21
CA LEU A 20 19.97 -16.57 21.57
C LEU A 20 21.02 -17.35 20.75
N LEU A 21 21.60 -16.73 19.71
CA LEU A 21 22.51 -17.36 18.75
C LEU A 21 23.81 -16.57 18.55
N VAL A 22 24.18 -15.66 19.48
CA VAL A 22 25.46 -14.90 19.36
C VAL A 22 26.67 -15.83 19.28
N ASP A 23 26.63 -16.95 20.00
CA ASP A 23 27.72 -17.93 20.08
C ASP A 23 27.54 -19.15 19.13
N ASP A 24 26.43 -19.23 18.40
CA ASP A 24 26.16 -20.36 17.52
C ASP A 24 26.84 -20.19 16.15
N PRO A 25 27.55 -21.20 15.65
CA PRO A 25 28.23 -21.10 14.36
C PRO A 25 27.23 -21.06 13.20
N LYS A 26 27.43 -20.13 12.28
CA LYS A 26 26.65 -20.03 11.04
C LYS A 26 26.97 -21.19 10.10
N ASP A 27 25.97 -22.00 9.81
CA ASP A 27 26.04 -23.27 9.08
C ASP A 27 25.50 -23.22 7.63
N LEU A 28 24.97 -22.06 7.21
CA LEU A 28 24.54 -21.78 5.83
C LEU A 28 25.44 -20.73 5.17
N LEU A 29 25.91 -21.02 3.95
CA LEU A 29 26.54 -20.08 3.04
C LEU A 29 25.60 -19.76 1.89
N ILE A 30 25.27 -18.49 1.71
CA ILE A 30 24.38 -17.99 0.64
C ILE A 30 25.24 -17.27 -0.39
N ILE A 31 25.23 -17.77 -1.63
CA ILE A 31 26.00 -17.21 -2.74
C ILE A 31 25.07 -16.31 -3.57
N THR A 32 25.47 -15.07 -3.84
CA THR A 32 24.77 -14.15 -4.74
C THR A 32 25.68 -13.74 -5.89
N ALA A 33 25.11 -13.21 -6.97
CA ALA A 33 25.85 -12.91 -8.19
C ALA A 33 26.84 -11.74 -8.05
N ASP A 34 26.57 -10.83 -7.11
CA ASP A 34 27.22 -9.54 -6.96
C ASP A 34 28.31 -9.50 -5.87
N THR A 35 28.50 -10.59 -5.11
CA THR A 35 29.51 -10.63 -4.03
C THR A 35 30.49 -11.78 -4.18
N GLY A 36 31.78 -11.47 -4.06
CA GLY A 36 32.84 -12.49 -4.00
C GLY A 36 32.92 -13.25 -2.67
N LYS A 37 32.19 -12.81 -1.63
CA LYS A 37 32.11 -13.49 -0.32
C LYS A 37 30.68 -13.93 -0.03
N PRO A 38 30.43 -15.21 0.29
CA PRO A 38 29.10 -15.68 0.66
C PRO A 38 28.56 -14.98 1.91
N LEU A 39 27.24 -14.79 1.96
CA LEU A 39 26.55 -14.36 3.17
C LEU A 39 26.37 -15.56 4.09
N GLU A 40 26.63 -15.38 5.39
CA GLU A 40 26.52 -16.45 6.36
C GLU A 40 25.22 -16.34 7.17
N ALA A 41 24.53 -17.45 7.40
CA ALA A 41 23.30 -17.52 8.17
C ALA A 41 23.14 -18.85 8.94
N HIS A 42 22.14 -18.92 9.81
CA HIS A 42 21.76 -20.11 10.56
C HIS A 42 20.60 -20.83 9.85
N ILE A 43 20.83 -22.07 9.44
CA ILE A 43 19.79 -22.97 8.90
C ILE A 43 18.62 -23.08 9.86
N ALA A 44 18.93 -23.24 11.16
CA ALA A 44 17.94 -23.41 12.21
C ALA A 44 16.92 -22.26 12.20
N VAL A 45 17.38 -21.01 12.12
CA VAL A 45 16.51 -19.83 12.05
C VAL A 45 15.75 -19.78 10.73
N LEU A 46 16.45 -19.85 9.62
CA LEU A 46 15.83 -19.64 8.31
C LEU A 46 14.81 -20.74 7.97
N SER A 47 15.02 -21.98 8.40
CA SER A 47 14.05 -23.07 8.19
C SER A 47 12.69 -22.87 8.89
N LEU A 48 12.65 -22.03 9.94
CA LEU A 48 11.40 -21.64 10.60
C LEU A 48 10.55 -20.73 9.71
N PHE A 49 11.18 -19.95 8.83
CA PHE A 49 10.51 -18.88 8.08
C PHE A 49 10.61 -19.01 6.56
N CYS A 50 11.42 -19.92 6.04
CA CYS A 50 11.69 -20.10 4.62
C CYS A 50 11.50 -21.56 4.20
N ARG A 51 10.53 -21.81 3.30
CA ARG A 51 10.23 -23.17 2.81
C ARG A 51 11.40 -23.75 2.02
N VAL A 52 12.07 -22.94 1.20
CA VAL A 52 13.23 -23.38 0.41
C VAL A 52 14.36 -23.82 1.33
N VAL A 53 14.75 -23.01 2.32
CA VAL A 53 15.85 -23.33 3.24
C VAL A 53 15.55 -24.56 4.12
N ARG A 54 14.28 -24.75 4.50
CA ARG A 54 13.85 -25.96 5.22
C ARG A 54 14.11 -27.23 4.42
N ASN A 55 13.94 -27.16 3.10
CA ASN A 55 14.05 -28.30 2.19
C ASN A 55 15.42 -28.39 1.49
N LEU A 56 16.37 -27.51 1.81
CA LEU A 56 17.71 -27.56 1.22
C LEU A 56 18.42 -28.87 1.57
N PRO A 57 19.10 -29.52 0.59
CA PRO A 57 19.99 -30.64 0.87
C PRO A 57 21.05 -30.23 1.90
N ARG A 58 21.14 -30.97 3.01
CA ARG A 58 22.12 -30.71 4.05
C ARG A 58 23.47 -31.25 3.62
N ALA A 59 24.53 -30.46 3.81
CA ALA A 59 25.88 -30.96 3.60
C ALA A 59 26.18 -32.09 4.59
N SER A 60 26.78 -33.18 4.11
CA SER A 60 27.21 -34.30 4.95
C SER A 60 28.43 -33.96 5.82
N SER A 61 29.19 -32.94 5.42
CA SER A 61 30.25 -32.30 6.20
C SER A 61 30.42 -30.84 5.76
N GLY A 62 30.77 -29.95 6.69
CA GLY A 62 30.93 -28.51 6.42
C GLY A 62 29.63 -27.71 6.40
N LYS A 63 29.67 -26.50 5.82
CA LYS A 63 28.51 -25.60 5.73
C LYS A 63 27.64 -25.98 4.52
N THR A 64 26.32 -25.87 4.67
CA THR A 64 25.39 -26.03 3.55
C THR A 64 25.46 -24.81 2.65
N THR A 65 25.44 -25.00 1.33
CA THR A 65 25.46 -23.90 0.36
C THR A 65 24.09 -23.70 -0.26
N TRP A 66 23.64 -22.44 -0.33
CA TRP A 66 22.46 -22.02 -1.07
C TRP A 66 22.88 -21.02 -2.15
N ASP A 67 22.88 -21.47 -3.40
CA ASP A 67 23.30 -20.64 -4.54
C ASP A 67 22.11 -19.90 -5.16
N LEU A 68 22.16 -18.56 -5.07
CA LEU A 68 21.19 -17.62 -5.62
C LEU A 68 21.76 -16.83 -6.81
N SER A 69 22.99 -17.11 -7.25
CA SER A 69 23.69 -16.35 -8.30
C SER A 69 23.00 -16.35 -9.66
N LYS A 70 22.08 -17.30 -9.88
CA LYS A 70 21.28 -17.41 -11.10
C LYS A 70 19.79 -17.10 -10.88
N LEU A 71 19.40 -16.71 -9.67
CA LEU A 71 18.00 -16.43 -9.36
C LEU A 71 17.63 -15.04 -9.88
N VAL A 72 16.83 -14.99 -10.94
CA VAL A 72 16.29 -13.74 -11.51
C VAL A 72 14.84 -13.57 -11.05
N LEU A 73 14.53 -12.43 -10.47
CA LEU A 73 13.18 -12.11 -10.00
C LEU A 73 12.28 -11.67 -11.16
N GLU A 74 10.98 -11.85 -11.01
CA GLU A 74 9.98 -11.45 -12.01
C GLU A 74 10.13 -9.98 -12.40
N GLY A 75 10.29 -9.71 -13.70
CA GLY A 75 10.43 -8.35 -14.24
C GLY A 75 11.84 -7.76 -14.12
N GLN A 76 12.81 -8.50 -13.59
CA GLN A 76 14.21 -8.07 -13.50
C GLN A 76 15.07 -8.74 -14.57
N SER A 77 16.13 -8.04 -14.99
CA SER A 77 17.08 -8.54 -15.98
C SER A 77 18.38 -9.09 -15.37
N SER A 78 18.62 -8.82 -14.08
CA SER A 78 19.80 -9.26 -13.35
C SER A 78 19.42 -10.22 -12.21
N PRO A 79 20.33 -11.12 -11.81
CA PRO A 79 20.13 -11.94 -10.63
C PRO A 79 19.93 -11.10 -9.36
N VAL A 80 19.30 -11.72 -8.35
CA VAL A 80 19.06 -11.09 -7.05
C VAL A 80 20.37 -10.62 -6.42
N SER A 81 20.37 -9.37 -5.95
CA SER A 81 21.53 -8.77 -5.30
C SER A 81 21.67 -9.22 -3.85
N SER A 82 22.90 -9.23 -3.36
CA SER A 82 23.23 -9.44 -1.95
C SER A 82 22.53 -8.43 -1.04
N ALA A 83 22.23 -7.22 -1.52
CA ALA A 83 21.48 -6.22 -0.76
C ALA A 83 20.06 -6.68 -0.43
N VAL A 84 19.34 -7.23 -1.42
CA VAL A 84 17.99 -7.79 -1.23
C VAL A 84 18.02 -8.99 -0.28
N VAL A 85 19.01 -9.87 -0.44
CA VAL A 85 19.19 -11.02 0.47
C VAL A 85 19.48 -10.56 1.90
N ARG A 86 20.31 -9.54 2.10
CA ARG A 86 20.58 -8.97 3.44
C ARG A 86 19.31 -8.37 4.06
N GLN A 87 18.54 -7.59 3.31
CA GLN A 87 17.26 -7.03 3.79
C GLN A 87 16.28 -8.14 4.20
N TRP A 88 16.23 -9.23 3.43
CA TRP A 88 15.44 -10.40 3.78
C TRP A 88 15.94 -11.11 5.04
N LEU A 89 17.27 -11.25 5.20
CA LEU A 89 17.84 -11.78 6.44
C LEU A 89 17.46 -10.88 7.62
N ASP A 90 17.61 -9.57 7.53
CA ASP A 90 17.24 -8.65 8.61
C ASP A 90 15.75 -8.75 8.97
N LEU A 91 14.88 -8.86 7.96
CA LEU A 91 13.46 -9.13 8.16
C LEU A 91 13.23 -10.44 8.93
N VAL A 92 13.86 -11.55 8.53
CA VAL A 92 13.67 -12.85 9.18
C VAL A 92 14.27 -12.86 10.59
N TYR A 93 15.47 -12.31 10.76
CA TYR A 93 16.14 -12.28 12.06
C TYR A 93 15.48 -11.32 13.05
N SER A 94 14.82 -10.24 12.60
CA SER A 94 14.02 -9.38 13.49
C SER A 94 12.91 -10.14 14.25
N ARG A 95 12.55 -11.35 13.81
CA ARG A 95 11.57 -12.22 14.48
C ARG A 95 12.15 -13.02 15.64
N VAL A 96 13.47 -13.13 15.71
CA VAL A 96 14.20 -13.91 16.74
C VAL A 96 15.21 -13.07 17.50
N ASP A 97 15.52 -11.88 17.00
CA ASP A 97 16.46 -10.91 17.55
C ASP A 97 15.76 -9.56 17.70
N ALA A 98 15.46 -9.14 18.94
CA ALA A 98 14.83 -7.86 19.21
C ALA A 98 15.73 -6.66 18.87
N GLY A 99 17.05 -6.86 18.80
CA GLY A 99 18.01 -5.83 18.40
C GLY A 99 18.00 -5.53 16.91
N ARG A 100 17.43 -6.43 16.08
CA ARG A 100 17.32 -6.22 14.63
C ARG A 100 15.98 -5.60 14.27
N GLN A 101 16.06 -4.57 13.45
CA GLN A 101 14.88 -3.91 12.90
C GLN A 101 14.54 -4.50 11.52
N PRO A 102 13.24 -4.65 11.20
CA PRO A 102 12.83 -4.98 9.85
C PRO A 102 13.23 -3.86 8.88
N PRO A 103 13.46 -4.19 7.60
CA PRO A 103 13.77 -3.17 6.60
C PRO A 103 12.61 -2.18 6.46
N THR A 104 12.94 -0.90 6.35
CA THR A 104 11.98 0.19 6.12
C THR A 104 12.19 0.77 4.72
N PHE A 105 11.10 1.26 4.13
CA PHE A 105 11.10 1.73 2.74
C PHE A 105 10.26 3.00 2.64
N PRO A 106 10.89 4.18 2.47
CA PRO A 106 10.16 5.45 2.41
C PRO A 106 9.22 5.53 1.19
N SER A 107 9.45 4.70 0.18
CA SER A 107 8.65 4.62 -1.02
C SER A 107 8.44 3.17 -1.47
N LEU A 108 7.38 2.96 -2.25
CA LEU A 108 7.11 1.75 -3.01
C LEU A 108 8.10 1.63 -4.19
N SER A 109 9.38 1.52 -3.84
CA SER A 109 10.55 1.51 -4.72
C SER A 109 10.83 0.13 -5.34
N GLU A 110 11.73 0.11 -6.32
CA GLU A 110 12.29 -1.13 -6.89
C GLU A 110 12.93 -2.02 -5.80
N ALA A 111 13.53 -1.43 -4.77
CA ALA A 111 14.10 -2.19 -3.65
C ALA A 111 13.01 -2.89 -2.82
N ALA A 112 11.91 -2.20 -2.49
CA ALA A 112 10.76 -2.79 -1.81
C ALA A 112 10.14 -3.91 -2.65
N ARG A 113 9.97 -3.67 -3.96
CA ARG A 113 9.46 -4.65 -4.92
C ARG A 113 10.36 -5.90 -4.97
N SER A 114 11.67 -5.70 -5.06
CA SER A 114 12.66 -6.79 -5.09
C SER A 114 12.60 -7.65 -3.84
N LEU A 115 12.49 -7.02 -2.66
CA LEU A 115 12.35 -7.75 -1.41
C LEU A 115 11.07 -8.57 -1.38
N LEU A 116 9.93 -7.99 -1.78
CA LEU A 116 8.65 -8.70 -1.83
C LEU A 116 8.67 -9.90 -2.79
N LEU A 117 9.17 -9.70 -4.01
CA LEU A 117 9.33 -10.78 -4.98
C LEU A 117 10.30 -11.87 -4.47
N PHE A 118 11.41 -11.48 -3.85
CA PHE A 118 12.34 -12.44 -3.28
C PHE A 118 11.70 -13.23 -2.14
N THR A 119 10.97 -12.57 -1.23
CA THR A 119 10.29 -13.23 -0.11
C THR A 119 9.29 -14.27 -0.59
N ASP A 120 8.58 -14.00 -1.69
CA ASP A 120 7.65 -14.93 -2.35
C ASP A 120 8.39 -16.14 -2.94
N VAL A 121 9.40 -15.87 -3.76
CA VAL A 121 10.17 -16.90 -4.48
C VAL A 121 10.86 -17.89 -3.52
N VAL A 122 11.39 -17.41 -2.39
CA VAL A 122 12.02 -18.29 -1.39
C VAL A 122 11.00 -18.98 -0.48
N GLY A 123 9.70 -18.71 -0.67
CA GLY A 123 8.62 -19.30 0.11
C GLY A 123 8.66 -18.86 1.56
N THR A 124 8.83 -17.55 1.79
CA THR A 124 8.77 -16.94 3.12
C THR A 124 7.39 -17.19 3.73
N ARG A 125 7.34 -17.59 5.01
CA ARG A 125 6.07 -17.90 5.67
C ARG A 125 5.17 -16.67 5.74
N GLY A 126 3.86 -16.89 5.60
CA GLY A 126 2.85 -15.83 5.59
C GLY A 126 2.83 -14.93 6.83
N VAL A 127 3.35 -15.37 7.99
CA VAL A 127 3.49 -14.51 9.18
C VAL A 127 4.51 -13.39 8.95
N VAL A 128 5.65 -13.71 8.33
CA VAL A 128 6.71 -12.74 8.04
C VAL A 128 6.31 -11.86 6.86
N MET A 129 5.69 -12.46 5.83
CA MET A 129 5.16 -11.72 4.68
C MET A 129 4.09 -10.69 5.10
N ARG A 130 3.13 -11.09 5.95
CA ARG A 130 2.13 -10.16 6.50
C ARG A 130 2.78 -9.05 7.33
N ALA A 131 3.73 -9.39 8.20
CA ALA A 131 4.44 -8.38 8.99
C ALA A 131 5.17 -7.35 8.11
N LEU A 132 5.77 -7.78 7.00
CA LEU A 132 6.38 -6.86 6.03
C LEU A 132 5.32 -5.98 5.35
N GLY A 133 4.18 -6.55 4.92
CA GLY A 133 3.07 -5.79 4.34
C GLY A 133 2.47 -4.77 5.29
N ASP A 134 2.24 -5.16 6.55
CA ASP A 134 1.73 -4.29 7.61
C ASP A 134 2.74 -3.18 7.92
N ALA A 135 4.03 -3.51 7.99
CA ALA A 135 5.10 -2.54 8.22
C ALA A 135 5.22 -1.53 7.08
N LEU A 136 5.05 -1.95 5.82
CA LEU A 136 4.96 -1.03 4.68
C LEU A 136 3.74 -0.13 4.79
N ALA A 137 2.55 -0.71 4.98
CA ALA A 137 1.29 0.03 5.02
C ALA A 137 1.19 1.02 6.20
N ALA A 138 1.88 0.73 7.31
CA ALA A 138 1.92 1.57 8.50
C ALA A 138 2.83 2.79 8.37
N GLN A 139 3.66 2.89 7.32
CA GLN A 139 4.57 4.02 7.19
C GLN A 139 3.81 5.31 6.86
N PRO A 140 3.94 6.37 7.67
CA PRO A 140 3.15 7.59 7.52
C PRO A 140 3.52 8.37 6.26
N ARG A 141 4.74 8.18 5.75
CA ARG A 141 5.30 8.90 4.60
C ARG A 141 5.53 8.02 3.37
N LEU A 142 4.85 6.87 3.28
CA LEU A 142 5.02 5.98 2.13
C LEU A 142 4.60 6.69 0.85
N THR A 143 5.51 6.77 -0.12
CA THR A 143 5.23 7.36 -1.45
C THR A 143 5.12 6.30 -2.54
N LEU A 144 4.35 6.61 -3.57
CA LEU A 144 4.25 5.87 -4.82
C LEU A 144 5.13 6.56 -5.88
N PRO A 145 6.22 5.93 -6.34
CA PRO A 145 7.01 6.46 -7.44
C PRO A 145 6.27 6.28 -8.77
N VAL A 146 6.17 7.37 -9.53
CA VAL A 146 5.48 7.41 -10.82
C VAL A 146 6.44 7.97 -11.87
N ALA A 147 6.82 7.13 -12.83
CA ALA A 147 7.69 7.53 -13.93
C ALA A 147 6.85 7.91 -15.16
N THR A 148 6.91 9.19 -15.53
CA THR A 148 6.32 9.65 -16.80
C THR A 148 7.37 9.59 -17.91
N LYS A 149 7.07 8.85 -18.98
CA LYS A 149 7.80 8.99 -20.23
C LYS A 149 7.24 10.23 -20.92
N GLY A 150 8.10 11.20 -21.26
CA GLY A 150 7.67 12.50 -21.81
C GLY A 150 6.58 12.34 -22.88
N GLY A 151 5.40 12.91 -22.61
CA GLY A 151 4.26 12.86 -23.51
C GLY A 151 4.44 13.85 -24.66
N GLY A 152 4.30 13.37 -25.89
CA GLY A 152 4.41 14.18 -27.10
C GLY A 152 3.42 15.34 -27.12
N GLY A 153 3.91 16.56 -26.83
CA GLY A 153 3.13 17.79 -26.92
C GLY A 153 3.94 19.04 -27.26
N GLY A 154 5.26 18.97 -27.31
CA GLY A 154 6.12 20.08 -27.72
C GLY A 154 7.27 19.58 -28.58
N ARG A 155 7.20 19.84 -29.89
CA ARG A 155 8.35 19.67 -30.78
C ARG A 155 9.38 20.75 -30.44
N ALA A 156 10.35 20.43 -29.59
CA ALA A 156 11.64 21.10 -29.68
C ALA A 156 12.41 20.47 -30.84
N ALA A 157 13.01 21.30 -31.69
CA ALA A 157 13.99 20.87 -32.67
C ALA A 157 15.07 20.00 -32.00
N GLY A 158 14.98 18.69 -32.16
CA GLY A 158 15.98 17.72 -31.70
C GLY A 158 16.02 17.37 -30.20
N GLY A 159 15.07 17.79 -29.35
CA GLY A 159 15.15 17.57 -27.90
C GLY A 159 14.06 16.62 -27.35
N ALA A 160 14.43 15.41 -26.94
CA ALA A 160 13.53 14.51 -26.20
C ALA A 160 13.29 15.07 -24.79
N LEU A 161 12.03 15.14 -24.36
CA LEU A 161 11.69 15.43 -22.96
C LEU A 161 12.23 14.29 -22.09
N LEU A 162 13.11 14.64 -21.14
CA LEU A 162 13.66 13.68 -20.19
C LEU A 162 12.53 13.07 -19.35
N PRO A 163 12.58 11.76 -19.06
CA PRO A 163 11.62 11.13 -18.16
C PRO A 163 11.65 11.81 -16.79
N MET A 164 10.46 12.14 -16.27
CA MET A 164 10.32 12.75 -14.95
C MET A 164 9.70 11.75 -13.99
N ASN A 165 10.32 11.62 -12.81
CA ASN A 165 9.85 10.77 -11.73
C ASN A 165 9.15 11.64 -10.68
N PHE A 166 7.93 11.24 -10.31
CA PHE A 166 7.14 11.83 -9.25
C PHE A 166 7.09 10.89 -8.06
N GLU A 167 7.02 11.42 -6.85
CA GLU A 167 6.76 10.64 -5.64
C GLU A 167 5.46 11.13 -5.00
N LEU A 168 4.41 10.32 -5.10
CA LEU A 168 3.08 10.66 -4.57
C LEU A 168 2.91 10.06 -3.18
N GLY A 169 2.79 10.88 -2.15
CA GLY A 169 2.41 10.44 -0.81
C GLY A 169 1.07 9.70 -0.83
N LEU A 170 1.05 8.47 -0.32
CA LEU A 170 -0.15 7.61 -0.29
C LEU A 170 -1.15 7.98 0.82
N ARG A 171 -0.75 8.84 1.75
CA ARG A 171 -1.56 9.31 2.87
C ARG A 171 -1.44 10.83 2.96
N GLY A 172 -2.49 11.46 3.47
CA GLY A 172 -2.45 12.86 3.89
C GLY A 172 -2.37 13.90 2.79
N LYS A 173 -2.51 13.49 1.54
CA LYS A 173 -2.46 14.36 0.37
C LYS A 173 -3.60 14.03 -0.57
N LEU A 174 -4.23 15.09 -1.08
CA LEU A 174 -5.16 15.04 -2.19
C LEU A 174 -4.52 15.74 -3.38
N TYR A 175 -4.27 15.02 -4.47
CA TYR A 175 -3.74 15.61 -5.71
C TYR A 175 -4.86 15.82 -6.73
N TYR A 176 -4.90 16.99 -7.37
CA TYR A 176 -5.95 17.34 -8.32
C TYR A 176 -5.42 18.24 -9.42
N TYR A 177 -6.13 18.27 -10.55
CA TYR A 177 -5.81 19.18 -11.65
C TYR A 177 -6.53 20.51 -11.52
N THR A 178 -5.76 21.58 -11.71
CA THR A 178 -6.23 22.94 -11.94
C THR A 178 -6.01 23.34 -13.40
N LYS A 179 -6.40 24.58 -13.76
CA LYS A 179 -6.08 25.17 -15.07
C LYS A 179 -4.56 25.28 -15.28
N ASP A 180 -3.80 25.51 -14.21
CA ASP A 180 -2.36 25.76 -14.24
C ASP A 180 -1.50 24.50 -14.15
N GLY A 181 -2.05 23.37 -13.69
CA GLY A 181 -1.28 22.12 -13.61
C GLY A 181 -1.86 21.10 -12.64
N LEU A 182 -1.00 20.20 -12.17
CA LEU A 182 -1.30 19.35 -11.03
C LEU A 182 -0.99 20.15 -9.76
N ASP A 183 -1.92 20.14 -8.82
CA ASP A 183 -1.79 20.75 -7.50
C ASP A 183 -2.09 19.72 -6.41
N SER A 184 -1.83 20.06 -5.16
CA SER A 184 -2.11 19.19 -4.03
C SER A 184 -2.53 19.96 -2.78
N SER A 185 -3.48 19.42 -2.05
CA SER A 185 -3.89 19.90 -0.73
C SER A 185 -3.49 18.91 0.36
N ASP A 186 -3.05 19.43 1.51
CA ASP A 186 -2.88 18.64 2.73
C ASP A 186 -4.25 18.21 3.25
N VAL A 187 -4.37 16.95 3.66
CA VAL A 187 -5.56 16.44 4.36
C VAL A 187 -5.27 16.54 5.87
N PRO A 188 -5.83 17.55 6.58
CA PRO A 188 -5.37 17.99 7.90
C PRO A 188 -5.55 16.97 9.04
N PHE A 189 -6.19 15.84 8.77
CA PHE A 189 -6.45 14.77 9.75
C PHE A 189 -5.56 13.53 9.58
N SER A 190 -4.54 13.61 8.72
CA SER A 190 -3.65 12.49 8.41
C SER A 190 -2.37 12.41 9.26
N GLY A 191 -2.03 13.46 10.02
CA GLY A 191 -0.91 13.46 10.98
C GLY A 191 0.50 13.46 10.37
N SER A 192 0.66 13.62 9.04
CA SER A 192 1.96 13.53 8.37
C SER A 192 2.35 14.85 7.69
N PRO A 193 3.45 15.52 8.11
CA PRO A 193 4.01 16.61 7.32
C PRO A 193 4.78 16.03 6.13
N HIS A 194 4.46 16.51 4.92
CA HIS A 194 5.12 16.12 3.67
C HIS A 194 5.74 17.33 2.97
N VAL A 195 6.93 17.14 2.42
CA VAL A 195 7.65 18.14 1.62
C VAL A 195 7.21 18.01 0.17
N LEU A 196 6.75 19.11 -0.42
CA LEU A 196 6.31 19.20 -1.81
C LEU A 196 7.52 19.33 -2.76
N VAL A 197 7.44 18.69 -3.92
CA VAL A 197 8.18 19.11 -5.11
C VAL A 197 7.31 20.13 -5.83
N ALA A 198 7.81 21.34 -6.04
CA ALA A 198 7.07 22.41 -6.72
C ALA A 198 6.66 21.97 -8.14
N LEU A 199 5.36 21.99 -8.44
CA LEU A 199 4.75 21.42 -9.65
C LEU A 199 4.63 22.39 -10.83
N SER A 200 5.26 23.56 -10.77
CA SER A 200 5.23 24.57 -11.85
C SER A 200 5.86 24.10 -13.17
N SER A 201 6.51 22.93 -13.21
CA SER A 201 7.03 22.29 -14.42
C SER A 201 6.13 21.17 -15.02
N THR A 202 4.92 20.94 -14.49
CA THR A 202 4.12 19.74 -14.81
C THR A 202 3.08 19.88 -15.91
N ALA A 203 2.83 21.09 -16.42
CA ALA A 203 1.90 21.32 -17.53
C ALA A 203 2.21 20.42 -18.75
N LEU A 204 3.50 20.18 -19.02
CA LEU A 204 3.99 19.32 -20.10
C LEU A 204 3.68 17.81 -19.90
N PHE A 205 3.41 17.38 -18.67
CA PHE A 205 3.17 15.98 -18.32
C PHE A 205 1.69 15.68 -18.04
N LYS A 206 0.80 16.69 -18.08
CA LYS A 206 -0.64 16.57 -17.76
C LYS A 206 -1.36 15.45 -18.52
N ALA A 207 -0.97 15.19 -19.77
CA ALA A 207 -1.56 14.12 -20.58
C ALA A 207 -1.03 12.71 -20.24
N ALA A 208 0.25 12.60 -19.87
CA ALA A 208 0.91 11.30 -19.63
C ALA A 208 0.81 10.85 -18.16
N PHE A 209 0.70 11.80 -17.24
CA PHE A 209 0.69 11.54 -15.81
C PHE A 209 -0.44 10.62 -15.34
N PRO A 210 -1.72 10.81 -15.73
CA PRO A 210 -2.83 9.93 -15.31
C PRO A 210 -2.58 8.46 -15.65
N GLY A 211 -2.12 8.19 -16.88
CA GLY A 211 -1.79 6.85 -17.34
C GLY A 211 -0.58 6.24 -16.60
N ALA A 212 0.41 7.06 -16.24
CA ALA A 212 1.57 6.62 -15.46
C ALA A 212 1.19 6.27 -14.02
N VAL A 213 0.32 7.07 -13.38
CA VAL A 213 -0.19 6.78 -12.03
C VAL A 213 -1.02 5.49 -12.04
N ALA A 214 -1.92 5.34 -13.02
CA ALA A 214 -2.73 4.14 -13.17
C ALA A 214 -1.85 2.89 -13.34
N ALA A 215 -0.80 2.95 -14.16
CA ALA A 215 0.13 1.83 -14.35
C ALA A 215 0.94 1.52 -13.07
N ALA A 216 1.35 2.54 -12.31
CA ALA A 216 2.06 2.34 -11.05
C ALA A 216 1.15 1.70 -9.99
N LEU A 217 -0.08 2.21 -9.83
CA LEU A 217 -1.08 1.65 -8.92
C LEU A 217 -1.44 0.21 -9.29
N GLU A 218 -1.70 -0.05 -10.57
CA GLU A 218 -2.02 -1.37 -11.08
C GLU A 218 -0.92 -2.39 -10.74
N GLY A 219 0.34 -2.04 -11.00
CA GLY A 219 1.48 -2.93 -10.74
C GLY A 219 1.64 -3.26 -9.26
N TRP A 220 1.42 -2.27 -8.39
CA TRP A 220 1.50 -2.45 -6.93
C TRP A 220 0.28 -3.17 -6.35
N LEU A 221 -0.92 -2.88 -6.84
CA LEU A 221 -2.16 -3.58 -6.47
C LEU A 221 -2.07 -5.06 -6.86
N TYR A 222 -1.60 -5.37 -8.07
CA TYR A 222 -1.41 -6.74 -8.53
C TYR A 222 -0.40 -7.48 -7.65
N LEU A 223 0.77 -6.88 -7.40
CA LEU A 223 1.80 -7.51 -6.57
C LEU A 223 1.31 -7.72 -5.14
N ALA A 224 0.75 -6.69 -4.50
CA ALA A 224 0.27 -6.77 -3.13
C ALA A 224 -0.88 -7.78 -2.99
N GLY A 225 -1.80 -7.82 -3.96
CA GLY A 225 -2.88 -8.80 -4.02
C GLY A 225 -2.36 -10.23 -4.16
N ARG A 226 -1.47 -10.46 -5.14
CA ARG A 226 -0.85 -11.78 -5.39
C ARG A 226 -0.13 -12.34 -4.16
N LEU A 227 0.48 -11.45 -3.37
CA LEU A 227 1.20 -11.80 -2.14
C LEU A 227 0.31 -11.84 -0.88
N GLY A 228 -0.98 -11.52 -1.01
CA GLY A 228 -1.93 -11.51 0.11
C GLY A 228 -1.67 -10.40 1.14
N LEU A 229 -1.11 -9.26 0.71
CA LEU A 229 -0.76 -8.12 1.57
C LEU A 229 -1.97 -7.20 1.78
N VAL A 230 -2.98 -7.68 2.51
CA VAL A 230 -4.28 -7.02 2.69
C VAL A 230 -4.17 -5.54 3.08
N ALA A 231 -3.31 -5.22 4.07
CA ALA A 231 -3.14 -3.85 4.56
C ALA A 231 -2.60 -2.90 3.47
N LEU A 232 -1.67 -3.38 2.65
CA LEU A 232 -1.10 -2.60 1.54
C LEU A 232 -2.11 -2.43 0.40
N VAL A 233 -2.85 -3.48 0.05
CA VAL A 233 -3.92 -3.38 -0.96
C VAL A 233 -4.98 -2.38 -0.51
N ARG A 234 -5.41 -2.41 0.76
CA ARG A 234 -6.37 -1.44 1.30
C ARG A 234 -5.84 -0.01 1.20
N LEU A 235 -4.58 0.24 1.61
CA LEU A 235 -3.95 1.56 1.49
C LEU A 235 -3.94 2.08 0.03
N LEU A 236 -3.57 1.22 -0.93
CA LEU A 236 -3.54 1.59 -2.35
C LEU A 236 -4.93 1.87 -2.91
N LEU A 237 -5.95 1.09 -2.51
CA LEU A 237 -7.34 1.33 -2.89
C LEU A 237 -7.91 2.60 -2.25
N ASP A 238 -7.57 2.88 -1.00
CA ASP A 238 -8.00 4.10 -0.30
C ASP A 238 -7.39 5.33 -0.99
N PHE A 239 -6.10 5.28 -1.32
CA PHE A 239 -5.46 6.29 -2.15
C PHE A 239 -6.16 6.45 -3.50
N TYR A 240 -6.45 5.36 -4.22
CA TYR A 240 -7.16 5.42 -5.50
C TYR A 240 -8.54 6.06 -5.36
N LYS A 241 -9.34 5.64 -4.38
CA LYS A 241 -10.70 6.14 -4.12
C LYS A 241 -10.71 7.63 -3.76
N ALA A 242 -9.77 8.07 -2.92
CA ALA A 242 -9.62 9.48 -2.54
C ALA A 242 -9.44 10.40 -3.75
N HIS A 243 -8.90 9.87 -4.84
CA HIS A 243 -8.61 10.62 -6.06
C HIS A 243 -9.65 10.43 -7.17
N LEU A 244 -10.76 9.72 -6.93
CA LEU A 244 -11.92 9.65 -7.84
C LEU A 244 -12.80 10.91 -7.72
N LEU A 245 -12.17 12.08 -7.89
CA LEU A 245 -12.86 13.37 -7.87
C LEU A 245 -13.78 13.51 -9.11
N PRO A 246 -14.93 14.19 -8.98
CA PRO A 246 -15.78 14.49 -10.12
C PRO A 246 -15.10 15.40 -11.15
N GLY A 247 -15.53 15.29 -12.42
CA GLY A 247 -15.10 16.19 -13.49
C GLY A 247 -13.68 15.96 -14.00
N LEU A 248 -13.01 17.05 -14.41
CA LEU A 248 -11.67 17.03 -15.00
C LEU A 248 -10.53 17.17 -13.97
N CYS A 249 -10.87 17.29 -12.69
CA CYS A 249 -9.92 17.50 -11.60
C CYS A 249 -9.24 16.20 -11.16
N SER A 250 -9.82 15.04 -11.47
CA SER A 250 -9.24 13.74 -11.13
C SER A 250 -8.20 13.28 -12.14
N PHE A 251 -7.07 12.75 -11.66
CA PHE A 251 -6.12 11.99 -12.47
C PHE A 251 -6.44 10.48 -12.50
N ALA A 252 -7.34 10.00 -11.64
CA ALA A 252 -7.70 8.58 -11.53
C ALA A 252 -8.96 8.22 -12.34
N ALA A 253 -9.90 9.17 -12.46
CA ALA A 253 -11.11 9.02 -13.26
C ALA A 253 -10.74 8.76 -14.73
N ARG A 254 -11.50 7.89 -15.40
CA ARG A 254 -11.28 7.43 -16.79
C ARG A 254 -10.06 6.50 -16.98
N HIS A 255 -9.45 6.05 -15.90
CA HIS A 255 -8.39 5.03 -15.91
C HIS A 255 -8.71 3.86 -14.96
N GLU A 256 -9.99 3.62 -14.71
CA GLU A 256 -10.48 2.55 -13.86
C GLU A 256 -10.07 1.19 -14.40
N GLU A 257 -10.25 0.96 -15.71
CA GLU A 257 -9.88 -0.29 -16.39
C GLU A 257 -8.38 -0.58 -16.34
N LYS A 258 -7.56 0.48 -16.27
CA LYS A 258 -6.10 0.36 -16.17
C LYS A 258 -5.68 0.08 -14.74
N THR A 259 -6.27 0.76 -13.77
CA THR A 259 -5.89 0.61 -12.36
C THR A 259 -6.43 -0.70 -11.76
N LEU A 260 -7.69 -1.03 -12.07
CA LEU A 260 -8.40 -2.24 -11.65
C LEU A 260 -8.44 -3.26 -12.80
N SER A 261 -7.27 -3.58 -13.34
CA SER A 261 -7.13 -4.54 -14.42
C SER A 261 -7.64 -5.93 -14.01
N ARG A 262 -7.92 -6.79 -14.99
CA ARG A 262 -8.36 -8.17 -14.74
C ARG A 262 -7.45 -8.92 -13.75
N ARG A 263 -6.13 -8.79 -13.89
CA ARG A 263 -5.16 -9.48 -13.00
C ARG A 263 -5.17 -8.92 -11.58
N VAL A 264 -5.42 -7.62 -11.41
CA VAL A 264 -5.60 -7.00 -10.09
C VAL A 264 -6.83 -7.58 -9.41
N LEU A 265 -7.94 -7.68 -10.13
CA LEU A 265 -9.19 -8.23 -9.60
C LEU A 265 -9.09 -9.72 -9.26
N GLU A 266 -8.43 -10.51 -10.12
CA GLU A 266 -8.19 -11.94 -9.88
C GLU A 266 -7.29 -12.21 -8.66
N CYS A 267 -6.41 -11.26 -8.32
CA CYS A 267 -5.52 -11.34 -7.16
C CYS A 267 -6.03 -10.55 -5.95
N MET A 268 -7.24 -9.97 -6.00
CA MET A 268 -7.76 -9.16 -4.91
C MET A 268 -7.96 -10.02 -3.65
N PRO A 269 -7.50 -9.60 -2.47
CA PRO A 269 -7.72 -10.35 -1.25
C PRO A 269 -9.21 -10.59 -0.99
N HIS A 270 -9.56 -11.82 -0.63
CA HIS A 270 -10.94 -12.24 -0.39
C HIS A 270 -11.63 -11.34 0.65
N GLU A 271 -10.91 -10.90 1.67
CA GLU A 271 -11.40 -10.00 2.71
C GLU A 271 -11.90 -8.68 2.13
N LEU A 272 -11.20 -8.11 1.15
CA LEU A 272 -11.57 -6.83 0.53
C LEU A 272 -12.72 -7.00 -0.47
N LEU A 273 -12.81 -8.14 -1.16
CA LEU A 273 -13.94 -8.47 -2.01
C LEU A 273 -15.22 -8.61 -1.19
N VAL A 274 -15.16 -9.31 -0.06
CA VAL A 274 -16.31 -9.46 0.83
C VAL A 274 -16.67 -8.12 1.48
N GLU A 275 -15.69 -7.35 1.95
CA GLU A 275 -15.92 -6.00 2.48
C GLU A 275 -16.62 -5.11 1.46
N GLY A 276 -16.14 -5.08 0.22
CA GLY A 276 -16.74 -4.32 -0.87
C GLY A 276 -18.16 -4.78 -1.20
N PHE A 277 -18.40 -6.09 -1.26
CA PHE A 277 -19.72 -6.66 -1.48
C PHE A 277 -20.71 -6.27 -0.37
N VAL A 278 -20.32 -6.46 0.90
CA VAL A 278 -21.16 -6.11 2.05
C VAL A 278 -21.43 -4.61 2.08
N THR A 279 -20.40 -3.78 1.87
CA THR A 279 -20.56 -2.33 1.80
C THR A 279 -21.56 -1.95 0.72
N SER A 280 -21.47 -2.56 -0.48
CA SER A 280 -22.43 -2.34 -1.55
C SER A 280 -23.83 -2.76 -1.14
N CYS A 281 -24.03 -3.95 -0.56
CA CYS A 281 -25.36 -4.43 -0.16
C CYS A 281 -26.00 -3.57 0.93
N VAL A 282 -25.22 -3.06 1.88
CA VAL A 282 -25.75 -2.23 2.97
C VAL A 282 -26.00 -0.80 2.50
N ALA A 283 -25.22 -0.31 1.53
CA ALA A 283 -25.42 1.00 0.91
C ALA A 283 -26.50 1.00 -0.20
N ASP A 284 -26.80 -0.17 -0.78
CA ASP A 284 -27.84 -0.36 -1.81
C ASP A 284 -29.23 -0.47 -1.18
N THR A 285 -29.62 0.60 -0.49
CA THR A 285 -31.02 0.85 -0.18
C THR A 285 -31.68 1.35 -1.46
N GLN A 286 -32.85 0.83 -1.84
CA GLN A 286 -33.57 1.25 -3.05
C GLN A 286 -33.60 2.79 -3.09
N LYS A 287 -32.77 3.37 -3.95
CA LYS A 287 -32.56 4.81 -4.02
C LYS A 287 -33.82 5.43 -4.61
N GLY A 288 -34.71 5.93 -3.76
CA GLY A 288 -35.67 6.93 -4.18
C GLY A 288 -34.87 8.14 -4.66
N GLY A 289 -34.79 8.35 -5.97
CA GLY A 289 -34.22 9.57 -6.51
C GLY A 289 -35.12 10.75 -6.16
N VAL A 290 -34.58 11.77 -5.52
CA VAL A 290 -35.27 13.04 -5.33
C VAL A 290 -34.63 14.07 -6.23
N ASN A 291 -35.45 14.63 -7.11
CA ASN A 291 -35.06 15.78 -7.92
C ASN A 291 -35.13 17.02 -7.01
N ILE A 292 -33.98 17.64 -6.80
CA ILE A 292 -33.88 18.90 -6.08
C ILE A 292 -34.01 20.01 -7.11
N VAL A 293 -34.86 20.99 -6.83
CA VAL A 293 -35.09 22.14 -7.71
C VAL A 293 -33.87 23.07 -7.62
N SER A 294 -33.41 23.61 -8.75
CA SER A 294 -32.33 24.60 -8.76
C SER A 294 -32.69 25.83 -7.91
N GLY A 295 -31.70 26.45 -7.27
CA GLY A 295 -31.90 27.52 -6.27
C GLY A 295 -32.31 27.02 -4.87
N SER A 296 -32.44 25.70 -4.67
CA SER A 296 -32.64 25.15 -3.31
C SER A 296 -31.36 25.31 -2.49
N LYS A 297 -31.52 25.75 -1.25
CA LYS A 297 -30.46 25.74 -0.23
C LYS A 297 -30.37 24.34 0.39
N LEU A 298 -29.21 23.73 0.30
CA LEU A 298 -28.91 22.45 0.94
C LEU A 298 -27.93 22.63 2.08
N ASN A 299 -28.12 21.83 3.13
CA ASN A 299 -27.07 21.59 4.11
C ASN A 299 -26.28 20.36 3.67
N LEU A 300 -24.97 20.52 3.47
CA LEU A 300 -24.08 19.42 3.09
C LEU A 300 -23.25 19.00 4.31
N GLU A 301 -23.43 17.77 4.77
CA GLU A 301 -22.55 17.19 5.79
C GLU A 301 -21.29 16.62 5.13
N LEU A 302 -20.12 17.12 5.52
CA LEU A 302 -18.84 16.69 4.98
C LEU A 302 -18.33 15.46 5.72
N THR A 303 -18.75 14.26 5.34
CA THR A 303 -18.45 13.04 6.10
C THR A 303 -17.06 12.45 5.85
N SER A 304 -16.42 12.74 4.72
CA SER A 304 -15.06 12.26 4.38
C SER A 304 -14.02 13.35 4.68
N PRO A 305 -12.85 13.01 5.27
CA PRO A 305 -11.75 13.95 5.46
C PRO A 305 -11.21 14.55 4.17
N GLU A 306 -11.19 13.79 3.08
CA GLU A 306 -10.74 14.24 1.76
C GLU A 306 -11.71 15.28 1.17
N VAL A 307 -13.02 15.01 1.29
CA VAL A 307 -14.07 15.96 0.89
C VAL A 307 -14.02 17.21 1.76
N ALA A 308 -13.86 17.06 3.08
CA ALA A 308 -13.75 18.19 3.99
C ALA A 308 -12.52 19.06 3.69
N ALA A 309 -11.36 18.44 3.40
CA ALA A 309 -10.15 19.14 3.00
C ALA A 309 -10.33 19.94 1.70
N TRP A 310 -11.09 19.41 0.73
CA TRP A 310 -11.43 20.12 -0.51
C TRP A 310 -12.15 21.44 -0.23
N PHE A 311 -13.09 21.43 0.73
CA PHE A 311 -13.81 22.63 1.16
C PHE A 311 -13.06 23.47 2.20
N GLN A 312 -11.84 23.08 2.58
CA GLN A 312 -11.07 23.69 3.68
C GLN A 312 -11.80 23.65 5.04
N GLU A 313 -12.65 22.65 5.23
CA GLU A 313 -13.45 22.45 6.43
C GLU A 313 -13.04 21.19 7.21
N LYS A 314 -13.65 20.96 8.38
CA LYS A 314 -13.44 19.73 9.16
C LYS A 314 -14.47 18.66 8.78
N PRO A 315 -14.10 17.36 8.77
CA PRO A 315 -15.08 16.29 8.60
C PRO A 315 -16.11 16.35 9.73
N GLY A 316 -17.38 16.19 9.38
CA GLY A 316 -18.54 16.39 10.24
C GLY A 316 -19.04 17.83 10.34
N CYS A 317 -18.42 18.79 9.65
CA CYS A 317 -19.00 20.12 9.49
C CYS A 317 -20.16 20.09 8.49
N GLU A 318 -21.21 20.85 8.78
CA GLU A 318 -22.29 21.15 7.84
C GLU A 318 -21.98 22.45 7.11
N LEU A 319 -21.95 22.41 5.79
CA LEU A 319 -22.01 23.62 4.96
C LEU A 319 -23.47 24.01 4.82
N ALA A 320 -23.84 25.18 5.36
CA ALA A 320 -25.20 25.70 5.28
C ALA A 320 -25.41 26.51 4.00
N ASP A 321 -26.67 26.54 3.53
CA ASP A 321 -27.12 27.40 2.43
C ASP A 321 -26.36 27.22 1.10
N CYS A 322 -25.92 26.00 0.79
CA CYS A 322 -25.31 25.70 -0.50
C CYS A 322 -26.36 25.81 -1.61
N GLU A 323 -26.18 26.74 -2.55
CA GLU A 323 -27.07 26.93 -3.71
C GLU A 323 -26.68 25.98 -4.85
N ILE A 324 -27.68 25.36 -5.48
CA ILE A 324 -27.52 24.50 -6.67
C ILE A 324 -27.74 25.36 -7.91
N ASP A 325 -26.67 25.60 -8.67
CA ASP A 325 -26.71 26.46 -9.84
C ASP A 325 -27.39 25.79 -11.06
N GLU A 326 -27.93 26.61 -11.97
CA GLU A 326 -28.74 26.21 -13.13
C GLU A 326 -27.90 25.60 -14.27
N ALA A 327 -27.18 24.51 -14.01
CA ALA A 327 -26.48 23.77 -15.06
C ALA A 327 -27.23 22.51 -15.50
N GLY A 328 -28.56 22.58 -15.72
CA GLY A 328 -29.37 21.64 -16.53
C GLY A 328 -29.39 20.14 -16.18
N GLU A 329 -28.56 19.69 -15.25
CA GLU A 329 -28.38 18.32 -14.80
C GLU A 329 -28.67 18.27 -13.30
N PRO A 330 -29.57 17.39 -12.82
CA PRO A 330 -29.92 17.34 -11.41
C PRO A 330 -28.69 16.98 -10.56
N GLY A 331 -28.34 17.86 -9.62
CA GLY A 331 -27.32 17.63 -8.60
C GLY A 331 -25.98 18.32 -8.85
N VAL A 332 -25.84 19.26 -9.78
CA VAL A 332 -24.56 19.93 -10.02
C VAL A 332 -24.37 21.16 -9.10
N PHE A 333 -23.30 21.17 -8.29
CA PHE A 333 -22.86 22.30 -7.46
C PHE A 333 -21.61 22.95 -8.07
N GLU A 334 -21.59 24.27 -8.22
CA GLU A 334 -20.41 25.00 -8.70
C GLU A 334 -19.60 25.55 -7.51
N PHE A 335 -18.31 25.18 -7.44
CA PHE A 335 -17.35 25.78 -6.52
C PHE A 335 -16.06 26.13 -7.26
N ASP A 336 -15.68 27.39 -7.24
CA ASP A 336 -14.48 27.91 -7.92
C ASP A 336 -14.40 27.51 -9.42
N GLY A 337 -15.56 27.47 -10.10
CA GLY A 337 -15.67 27.05 -11.51
C GLY A 337 -15.65 25.54 -11.75
N VAL A 338 -15.80 24.71 -10.72
CA VAL A 338 -15.89 23.24 -10.80
C VAL A 338 -17.31 22.77 -10.49
N PHE A 339 -17.90 22.04 -11.44
CA PHE A 339 -19.21 21.40 -11.32
C PHE A 339 -19.10 20.03 -10.63
N MET A 340 -19.80 19.83 -9.50
CA MET A 340 -19.80 18.61 -8.70
C MET A 340 -21.19 17.98 -8.59
N ASN A 341 -21.29 16.66 -8.81
CA ASN A 341 -22.56 15.93 -8.64
C ASN A 341 -22.81 15.57 -7.16
N ILE A 342 -23.82 16.19 -6.55
CA ILE A 342 -24.38 15.85 -5.24
C ILE A 342 -25.32 14.66 -5.40
N ARG A 343 -25.02 13.57 -4.70
CA ARG A 343 -25.92 12.41 -4.60
C ARG A 343 -26.67 12.47 -3.28
N LEU A 344 -27.95 12.85 -3.31
CA LEU A 344 -28.84 12.67 -2.16
C LEU A 344 -29.41 11.26 -2.15
N THR A 345 -29.38 10.61 -0.99
CA THR A 345 -30.05 9.33 -0.73
C THR A 345 -31.06 9.52 0.38
N LEU A 346 -32.34 9.19 0.12
CA LEU A 346 -33.41 9.22 1.11
C LEU A 346 -33.75 7.79 1.54
N GLY A 347 -33.66 7.54 2.85
CA GLY A 347 -33.79 6.22 3.46
C GLY A 347 -32.48 5.43 3.48
N GLY A 348 -32.46 4.38 4.31
CA GLY A 348 -31.28 3.53 4.51
C GLY A 348 -30.63 3.67 5.89
N THR A 349 -29.61 2.83 6.13
CA THR A 349 -28.82 2.90 7.37
C THR A 349 -27.82 4.05 7.30
N THR A 350 -27.57 4.73 8.42
CA THR A 350 -26.59 5.82 8.51
C THR A 350 -25.18 5.32 8.21
N PRO A 351 -24.22 6.18 7.77
CA PRO A 351 -22.84 5.76 7.53
C PRO A 351 -22.20 5.02 8.72
N VAL A 352 -22.52 5.44 9.95
CA VAL A 352 -22.07 4.78 11.19
C VAL A 352 -22.66 3.38 11.34
N GLU A 353 -23.93 3.19 11.02
CA GLU A 353 -24.58 1.88 11.05
C GLU A 353 -24.09 0.96 9.93
N GLN A 354 -23.83 1.52 8.75
CA GLN A 354 -23.22 0.82 7.62
C GLN A 354 -21.84 0.28 8.02
N GLN A 355 -20.99 1.14 8.57
CA GLN A 355 -19.65 0.77 9.05
C GLN A 355 -19.73 -0.33 10.13
N LYS A 356 -20.63 -0.20 11.11
CA LYS A 356 -20.86 -1.23 12.13
C LYS A 356 -21.39 -2.54 11.55
N ALA A 357 -22.19 -2.49 10.50
CA ALA A 357 -22.67 -3.70 9.82
C ALA A 357 -21.52 -4.41 9.09
N VAL A 358 -20.69 -3.67 8.35
CA VAL A 358 -19.48 -4.20 7.70
C VAL A 358 -18.54 -4.82 8.73
N GLU A 359 -18.23 -4.11 9.82
CA GLU A 359 -17.34 -4.61 10.88
C GLU A 359 -17.84 -5.93 11.50
N ARG A 360 -19.15 -6.04 11.76
CA ARG A 360 -19.75 -7.27 12.29
C ARG A 360 -19.59 -8.44 11.33
N VAL A 361 -19.77 -8.24 10.03
CA VAL A 361 -19.56 -9.30 9.02
C VAL A 361 -18.08 -9.64 8.91
N MET A 362 -17.18 -8.65 8.90
CA MET A 362 -15.74 -8.90 8.84
C MET A 362 -15.20 -9.65 10.06
N GLN A 363 -15.83 -9.49 11.24
CA GLN A 363 -15.47 -10.25 12.44
C GLN A 363 -15.79 -11.75 12.32
N THR A 364 -16.82 -12.15 11.58
CA THR A 364 -17.15 -13.58 11.39
C THR A 364 -16.18 -14.30 10.47
N LEU A 365 -15.47 -13.55 9.62
CA LEU A 365 -14.47 -14.06 8.66
C LEU A 365 -13.08 -14.21 9.27
N ARG A 366 -12.82 -13.66 10.46
CA ARG A 366 -11.53 -13.85 11.13
C ARG A 366 -11.39 -15.33 11.53
N PRO A 367 -10.28 -16.00 11.19
CA PRO A 367 -10.06 -17.37 11.62
C PRO A 367 -10.13 -17.42 13.16
N ARG A 368 -10.96 -18.33 13.69
CA ARG A 368 -10.93 -18.66 15.12
C ARG A 368 -9.53 -19.17 15.42
N VAL A 369 -8.79 -18.41 16.22
CA VAL A 369 -7.41 -18.71 16.64
C VAL A 369 -7.38 -20.01 17.43
#